data_AF-A0A3B6RLP0-F1
#
_entry.id   AF-A0A3B6RLP0-F1
#
_cell.length_a   1.000
_cell.length_b   1.000
_cell.length_c   1.000
_cell.angle_alpha   90.00
_cell.angle_beta   90.00
_cell.angle_gamma   90.00
#
_symmetry.space_group_name_H-M   'P 1'
#
loop_
_entity.id
_entity.type
_entity.pdbx_description
1 polymer ?
#
loop_
_entity_poly.entity_id
_entity_poly.type
_entity_poly.pdbx_seq_one_letter_code
_entity_poly.pdbx_strand_id
1 'polypeptide(L)'
;MGLTNVDIADWSSFDNVKDWWHHMVGVNANVRKGLASVVMLVSWEIWNERNARVFRNVSSMPYVITSRIKTEARLWGLAGAKHLSSLIPRE
;
A
#
# COMPACT_ATOMS: atom_id res chain seq x y z
N MET A 1 16.17 5.74 -3.61
CA MET A 1 14.88 6.42 -3.38
C MET A 1 13.95 6.06 -4.54
N GLY A 2 12.99 5.15 -4.35
CA GLY A 2 12.33 4.40 -5.44
C GLY A 2 10.92 4.84 -5.82
N LEU A 3 10.43 6.00 -5.37
CA LEU A 3 9.04 6.44 -5.54
C LEU A 3 8.88 7.78 -6.27
N THR A 4 9.94 8.31 -6.91
CA THR A 4 9.91 9.64 -7.56
C THR A 4 8.94 9.79 -8.72
N ASN A 5 8.31 8.69 -9.17
CA ASN A 5 7.34 8.69 -10.27
C ASN A 5 5.90 8.42 -9.82
N VAL A 6 5.63 8.29 -8.51
CA VAL A 6 4.26 8.14 -7.99
C VAL A 6 3.80 9.50 -7.48
N ASP A 7 3.09 10.26 -8.33
CA ASP A 7 2.39 11.46 -7.91
C ASP A 7 0.97 11.09 -7.45
N ILE A 8 0.61 11.53 -6.25
CA ILE A 8 -0.71 11.27 -5.65
C ILE A 8 -1.73 12.33 -6.15
N ALA A 9 -1.27 13.49 -6.60
CA ALA A 9 -2.13 14.57 -7.09
C ALA A 9 -2.92 14.15 -8.35
N ASP A 10 -2.32 13.30 -9.19
CA ASP A 10 -2.96 12.81 -10.43
C ASP A 10 -4.00 11.71 -10.17
N TRP A 11 -4.17 11.22 -8.93
CA TRP A 11 -5.06 10.08 -8.68
C TRP A 11 -6.54 10.42 -8.89
N SER A 12 -6.92 11.69 -8.73
CA SER A 12 -8.28 12.14 -9.01
C SER A 12 -8.59 12.29 -10.51
N SER A 13 -7.60 12.20 -11.39
CA SER A 13 -7.82 12.35 -12.85
C SER A 13 -8.12 11.04 -13.56
N PHE A 14 -8.14 9.90 -12.87
CA PHE A 14 -8.49 8.62 -13.48
C PHE A 14 -10.00 8.38 -13.46
N ASP A 15 -10.56 7.99 -14.60
CA ASP A 15 -11.99 7.74 -14.76
C ASP A 15 -12.49 6.54 -13.95
N ASN A 16 -11.61 5.58 -13.64
CA ASN A 16 -11.94 4.39 -12.86
C ASN A 16 -10.71 3.74 -12.20
N VAL A 17 -10.99 2.84 -11.26
CA VAL A 17 -9.96 2.11 -10.48
C VAL A 17 -9.07 1.22 -11.36
N LYS A 18 -9.59 0.69 -12.47
CA LYS A 18 -8.82 -0.15 -13.38
C LYS A 18 -7.73 0.68 -14.08
N ASP A 19 -8.07 1.86 -14.55
CA ASP A 19 -7.13 2.77 -15.22
C ASP A 19 -6.08 3.29 -14.23
N TRP A 20 -6.52 3.68 -13.02
CA TRP A 20 -5.61 4.02 -11.93
C TRP A 20 -4.63 2.88 -11.60
N TRP A 21 -5.13 1.64 -11.49
CA TRP A 21 -4.31 0.48 -11.18
C TRP A 21 -3.26 0.21 -12.26
N HIS A 22 -3.68 0.22 -13.53
CA HIS A 22 -2.78 0.03 -14.66
C HIS A 22 -1.72 1.12 -14.73
N HIS A 23 -2.09 2.37 -14.46
CA HIS A 23 -1.13 3.46 -14.36
C HIS A 23 -0.13 3.21 -13.23
N MET A 24 -0.61 3.06 -12.00
CA MET A 24 0.21 2.87 -10.79
C MET A 24 1.23 1.73 -10.96
N VAL A 25 0.75 0.55 -11.35
CA VAL A 25 1.59 -0.64 -11.52
C VAL A 25 2.43 -0.57 -12.81
N GLY A 26 2.06 0.29 -13.75
CA GLY A 26 2.76 0.56 -15.01
C GLY A 26 3.88 1.61 -14.93
N VAL A 27 3.88 2.47 -13.89
CA VAL A 27 4.80 3.62 -13.76
C VAL A 27 6.28 3.23 -13.90
N ASN A 28 6.70 2.10 -13.31
CA ASN A 28 8.07 1.63 -13.41
C ASN A 28 8.16 0.11 -13.20
N ALA A 29 8.64 -0.58 -14.23
CA ALA A 29 8.74 -2.04 -14.25
C ALA A 29 9.60 -2.62 -13.11
N ASN A 30 10.61 -1.88 -12.63
CA ASN A 30 11.53 -2.32 -11.58
C ASN A 30 10.85 -2.36 -10.20
N VAL A 31 9.92 -1.46 -9.94
CA VAL A 31 9.21 -1.35 -8.66
C VAL A 31 7.80 -1.90 -8.70
N ARG A 32 7.29 -2.23 -9.90
CA ARG A 32 5.95 -2.75 -10.17
C ARG A 32 5.45 -3.77 -9.14
N LYS A 33 6.25 -4.82 -8.90
CA LYS A 33 5.88 -5.90 -7.97
C LYS A 33 5.76 -5.39 -6.53
N GLY A 34 6.72 -4.57 -6.10
CA GLY A 34 6.71 -3.98 -4.76
C GLY A 34 5.53 -3.03 -4.57
N LEU A 35 5.25 -2.18 -5.57
CA LEU A 35 4.16 -1.22 -5.51
C LEU A 35 2.79 -1.93 -5.49
N ALA A 36 2.61 -2.95 -6.33
CA ALA A 36 1.41 -3.79 -6.28
C ALA A 36 1.23 -4.43 -4.89
N SER A 37 2.30 -4.94 -4.28
CA SER A 37 2.25 -5.48 -2.91
C SER A 37 1.88 -4.42 -1.86
N VAL A 38 2.45 -3.20 -1.94
CA VAL A 38 2.10 -2.09 -1.03
C VAL A 38 0.63 -1.72 -1.17
N VAL A 39 0.15 -1.52 -2.40
CA VAL A 39 -1.25 -1.14 -2.65
C VAL A 39 -2.22 -2.21 -2.13
N MET A 40 -1.90 -3.49 -2.33
CA MET A 40 -2.71 -4.59 -1.82
C MET A 40 -2.71 -4.63 -0.29
N LEU A 41 -1.56 -4.44 0.36
CA LEU A 41 -1.46 -4.39 1.81
C LEU A 41 -2.24 -3.21 2.42
N VAL A 42 -2.12 -2.02 1.82
CA VAL A 42 -2.89 -0.84 2.25
C VAL A 42 -4.40 -1.10 2.11
N SER A 43 -4.82 -1.64 0.96
CA SER A 43 -6.22 -1.99 0.70
C SER A 43 -6.75 -3.00 1.72
N TRP A 44 -5.93 -4.01 2.06
CA TRP A 44 -6.26 -5.02 3.06
C TRP A 44 -6.45 -4.44 4.46
N GLU A 45 -5.53 -3.59 4.93
CA GLU A 45 -5.63 -2.96 6.25
C GLU A 45 -6.83 -2.01 6.35
N ILE A 46 -7.14 -1.26 5.28
CA ILE A 46 -8.35 -0.41 5.23
C ILE A 46 -9.61 -1.27 5.29
N TRP A 47 -9.65 -2.38 4.56
CA TRP A 47 -10.78 -3.30 4.59
C TRP A 47 -10.99 -3.92 5.97
N ASN A 48 -9.91 -4.34 6.64
CA ASN A 48 -9.96 -4.85 8.02
C ASN A 48 -10.47 -3.80 9.01
N GLU A 49 -9.99 -2.56 8.93
CA GLU A 49 -10.49 -1.47 9.77
C GLU A 49 -11.98 -1.20 9.52
N ARG A 50 -12.42 -1.16 8.26
CA ARG A 50 -13.84 -1.00 7.91
C ARG A 50 -14.69 -2.11 8.52
N ASN A 51 -14.23 -3.36 8.46
CA ASN A 51 -14.92 -4.48 9.06
C ASN A 51 -14.95 -4.41 10.59
N ALA A 52 -13.88 -3.97 11.23
CA ALA A 52 -13.85 -3.75 12.67
C ALA A 52 -14.88 -2.69 13.10
N ARG A 53 -15.01 -1.60 12.33
CA ARG A 53 -16.02 -0.56 12.59
C ARG A 53 -17.44 -1.08 12.43
N VAL A 54 -17.72 -1.78 11.34
CA VAL A 54 -19.08 -2.24 11.03
C VAL A 54 -19.53 -3.39 11.94
N PHE A 55 -18.68 -4.40 12.15
CA PHE A 55 -19.09 -5.64 12.80
C PHE A 55 -18.73 -5.69 14.29
N ARG A 56 -17.77 -4.87 14.75
CA ARG A 56 -17.31 -4.88 16.14
C ARG A 56 -17.50 -3.54 16.84
N ASN A 57 -17.96 -2.52 16.12
CA ASN A 57 -18.07 -1.14 16.62
C ASN A 57 -16.74 -0.60 17.20
N VAL A 58 -15.60 -1.02 16.62
CA VAL A 58 -14.26 -0.60 17.01
C VAL A 58 -13.66 0.27 15.91
N SER A 59 -13.07 1.40 16.29
CA SER A 59 -12.44 2.35 15.38
C SER A 59 -11.01 2.68 15.86
N SER A 60 -10.03 2.49 14.99
CA SER A 60 -8.64 2.89 15.20
C SER A 60 -8.39 4.31 14.67
N MET A 61 -7.43 5.02 15.27
CA MET A 61 -6.93 6.27 14.69
C MET A 61 -6.10 6.00 13.42
N PRO A 62 -6.07 6.90 12.43
CA PRO A 62 -5.35 6.67 11.17
C PRO A 62 -3.88 6.28 11.35
N TYR A 63 -3.18 6.85 12.34
CA TYR A 63 -1.79 6.51 12.62
C TYR A 63 -1.60 5.05 13.08
N VAL A 64 -2.60 4.44 13.70
CA VAL A 64 -2.56 3.04 14.12
C VAL A 64 -2.58 2.14 12.88
N ILE A 65 -3.42 2.47 11.90
CA ILE A 65 -3.53 1.73 10.63
C ILE A 65 -2.21 1.87 9.86
N THR A 66 -1.65 3.07 9.76
CA THR A 66 -0.35 3.26 9.10
C THR A 66 0.79 2.54 9.81
N SER A 67 0.77 2.46 11.15
CA SER A 67 1.72 1.66 11.92
C SER A 67 1.59 0.16 11.64
N ARG A 68 0.37 -0.38 11.54
CA ARG A 68 0.14 -1.78 11.16
C ARG A 68 0.66 -2.08 9.76
N ILE A 69 0.35 -1.21 8.78
CA ILE A 69 0.86 -1.34 7.41
C ILE A 69 2.39 -1.40 7.39
N LYS A 70 3.08 -0.47 8.07
CA LYS A 70 4.55 -0.46 8.13
C LYS A 70 5.11 -1.73 8.78
N THR A 71 4.48 -2.18 9.87
CA THR A 71 4.90 -3.38 10.61
C THR A 71 4.74 -4.63 9.75
N GLU A 72 3.57 -4.81 9.14
CA GLU A 72 3.27 -5.97 8.29
C GLU A 72 4.19 -6.01 7.07
N ALA A 73 4.42 -4.85 6.45
CA ALA A 73 5.28 -4.77 5.30
C ALA A 73 6.76 -5.09 5.63
N ARG A 74 7.24 -4.73 6.83
CA ARG A 74 8.53 -5.17 7.36
C ARG A 74 8.57 -6.68 7.59
N LEU A 75 7.51 -7.25 8.19
CA LEU A 75 7.41 -8.70 8.42
C LEU A 75 7.46 -9.49 7.11
N TRP A 76 6.74 -9.04 6.09
CA TRP A 76 6.79 -9.64 4.75
C TRP A 76 8.20 -9.55 4.16
N GLY A 77 8.87 -8.42 4.37
CA GLY A 77 10.23 -8.24 3.93
C GLY A 77 11.22 -9.20 4.60
N LEU A 78 11.06 -9.45 5.90
CA LEU A 78 11.82 -10.46 6.66
C LEU A 78 11.49 -11.88 6.20
N ALA A 79 10.24 -12.13 5.81
CA ALA A 79 9.79 -13.40 5.23
C ALA A 79 10.21 -13.60 3.76
N GLY A 80 10.94 -12.64 3.17
CA GLY A 80 11.53 -12.79 1.84
C GLY A 80 10.82 -12.06 0.70
N ALA A 81 9.88 -11.14 0.99
CA ALA A 81 9.24 -10.28 -0.01
C ALA A 81 10.19 -9.19 -0.53
N LYS A 82 11.26 -9.58 -1.24
CA LYS A 82 12.39 -8.71 -1.64
C LYS A 82 11.98 -7.43 -2.38
N HIS A 83 10.98 -7.50 -3.26
CA HIS A 83 10.49 -6.33 -4.02
C HIS A 83 9.74 -5.33 -3.14
N LEU A 84 9.07 -5.78 -2.09
CA LEU A 84 8.45 -4.91 -1.09
C LEU A 84 9.52 -4.32 -0.19
N SER A 85 10.45 -5.14 0.29
CA SER A 85 11.58 -4.69 1.13
C SER A 85 12.41 -3.60 0.48
N SER A 86 12.57 -3.61 -0.85
CA SER A 86 13.33 -2.58 -1.56
C SER A 86 12.66 -1.20 -1.56
N LEU A 87 11.35 -1.13 -1.29
CA LEU A 87 10.57 0.11 -1.25
C LEU A 87 10.44 0.68 0.17
N ILE A 88 10.71 -0.13 1.19
CA ILE A 88 10.54 0.26 2.58
C ILE A 88 11.88 0.75 3.13
N PRO A 89 11.92 1.95 3.72
CA PRO A 89 13.12 2.44 4.38
C PRO A 89 13.61 1.41 5.41
N ARG A 90 14.89 1.07 5.36
CA ARG A 90 15.57 0.41 6.48
C ARG A 90 15.86 1.50 7.49
N GLU A 91 15.13 1.51 8.61
CA GLU A 91 15.48 2.31 9.78
C GLU A 91 16.87 1.89 10.30
#